data_AF-A0A0C3IID8-F1
#
_entry.id   AF-A0A0C3IID8-F1
#
_cell.length_a   1.000
_cell.length_b   1.000
_cell.length_c   1.000
_cell.angle_alpha   90.00
_cell.angle_beta   90.00
_cell.angle_gamma   90.00
#
_symmetry.space_group_name_H-M   'P 1'
#
loop_
_entity.id
_entity.type
_entity.pdbx_description
1 polymer ?
#
loop_
_entity_poly.entity_id
_entity_poly.type
_entity_poly.pdbx_seq_one_letter_code
_entity_poly.pdbx_strand_id
1 'polypeptide(L)'
;ILFWLEVLSLLEMVGKGVDALGTVATWLQVNGSKDTLALVKDGIKLIQNFGSVIVHSTPHLYASALPFIPSNALLSMMLLPKFPRLARVAVGGLKGWPVEQQLLHGHTSEVSSVAFSPDGKRIVSGSSDKTVRVWDVEGGVQIGRPLEGHTEEVSSVAFSPDGKRIVSGSKDKTVRVWDVEGGVQIGSPLVGHTDAVESVAFSPGGKRIVSGSRDKTVRVWENEHQAVKLHDDGWIRGPKGQLLLWIPPKLRSPFYSMWTIQVIPRGCCTELDLSQMVHGKEWCKCFQS
;
A
#
# COMPACT_ATOMS: atom_id res chain seq x y z
N ILE A 1 -28.97 3.42 -6.09
CA ILE A 1 -28.18 2.33 -5.46
C ILE A 1 -28.46 1.00 -6.15
N LEU A 2 -29.66 0.40 -6.10
CA LEU A 2 -29.95 -0.90 -6.77
C LEU A 2 -29.57 -0.96 -8.25
N PHE A 3 -30.14 -0.10 -9.10
CA PHE A 3 -29.84 -0.07 -10.54
C PHE A 3 -28.33 0.10 -10.82
N TRP A 4 -27.67 0.90 -10.00
CA TRP A 4 -26.22 1.09 -10.10
C TRP A 4 -25.46 -0.18 -9.70
N LEU A 5 -25.90 -0.92 -8.68
CA LEU A 5 -25.33 -2.22 -8.30
C LEU A 5 -25.58 -3.31 -9.35
N GLU A 6 -26.70 -3.29 -10.06
CA GLU A 6 -26.92 -4.18 -11.21
C GLU A 6 -25.89 -3.93 -12.30
N VAL A 7 -25.69 -2.67 -12.68
CA VAL A 7 -24.67 -2.28 -13.67
C VAL A 7 -23.28 -2.68 -13.20
N LEU A 8 -22.94 -2.42 -11.94
CA LEU A 8 -21.63 -2.81 -11.38
C LEU A 8 -21.45 -4.34 -11.31
N SER A 9 -22.52 -5.10 -11.04
CA SER A 9 -22.52 -6.56 -11.08
C SER A 9 -22.22 -7.08 -12.49
N LEU A 10 -22.93 -6.58 -13.50
CA LEU A 10 -22.74 -6.95 -14.90
C LEU A 10 -21.35 -6.58 -15.45
N LEU A 11 -20.73 -5.53 -14.89
CA LEU A 11 -19.39 -5.10 -15.25
C LEU A 11 -18.29 -5.75 -14.41
N GLU A 12 -18.62 -6.65 -13.47
CA GLU A 12 -17.68 -7.25 -12.51
C GLU A 12 -16.92 -6.19 -11.67
N MET A 13 -17.56 -5.05 -11.41
CA MET A 13 -16.99 -3.88 -10.76
C MET A 13 -17.66 -3.54 -9.41
N VAL A 14 -18.42 -4.47 -8.82
CA VAL A 14 -19.12 -4.27 -7.53
C VAL A 14 -18.18 -3.76 -6.43
N GLY A 15 -16.93 -4.23 -6.39
CA GLY A 15 -15.92 -3.77 -5.44
C GLY A 15 -15.64 -2.27 -5.53
N LYS A 16 -15.62 -1.69 -6.74
CA LYS A 16 -15.46 -0.24 -6.95
C LYS A 16 -16.67 0.56 -6.48
N GLY A 17 -17.81 -0.11 -6.27
CA GLY A 17 -19.00 0.50 -5.70
C GLY A 17 -18.78 0.96 -4.26
N VAL A 18 -17.94 0.25 -3.50
CA VAL A 18 -17.62 0.65 -2.13
C VAL A 18 -16.75 1.90 -2.11
N ASP A 19 -15.74 2.00 -2.99
CA ASP A 19 -14.88 3.19 -3.11
C ASP A 19 -15.70 4.45 -3.44
N ALA A 20 -16.59 4.33 -4.42
CA ALA A 20 -17.44 5.43 -4.87
C ALA A 20 -18.42 5.86 -3.77
N LEU A 21 -19.07 4.90 -3.08
CA LEU A 21 -19.94 5.23 -1.94
C LEU A 21 -19.15 5.77 -0.75
N GLY A 22 -17.92 5.30 -0.51
CA GLY A 22 -17.02 5.82 0.51
C GLY A 22 -16.68 7.28 0.27
N THR A 23 -16.31 7.63 -0.97
CA THR A 23 -16.05 9.02 -1.38
C THR A 23 -17.28 9.91 -1.16
N VAL A 24 -18.47 9.42 -1.54
CA VAL A 24 -19.73 10.13 -1.30
C VAL A 24 -20.03 10.25 0.20
N ALA A 25 -19.75 9.23 1.00
CA ALA A 25 -19.92 9.26 2.45
C ALA A 25 -19.03 10.34 3.08
N THR A 26 -17.75 10.40 2.71
CA THR A 26 -16.82 11.43 3.20
C THR A 26 -17.30 12.84 2.83
N TRP A 27 -17.80 13.04 1.60
CA TRP A 27 -18.36 14.32 1.18
C TRP A 27 -19.63 14.70 1.97
N LEU A 28 -20.53 13.72 2.19
CA LEU A 28 -21.77 13.90 2.94
C LEU A 28 -21.54 14.15 4.44
N GLN A 29 -20.42 13.69 5.01
CA GLN A 29 -20.07 14.01 6.40
C GLN A 29 -19.88 15.51 6.63
N VAL A 30 -19.41 16.24 5.60
CA VAL A 30 -19.14 17.68 5.68
C VAL A 30 -20.33 18.51 5.19
N ASN A 31 -20.98 18.07 4.11
CA ASN A 31 -21.91 18.90 3.34
C ASN A 31 -23.34 18.33 3.23
N GLY A 32 -23.61 17.18 3.87
CA GLY A 32 -24.77 16.34 3.56
C GLY A 32 -25.84 16.24 4.65
N SER A 33 -27.00 15.71 4.26
CA SER A 33 -28.05 15.28 5.19
C SER A 33 -27.64 13.98 5.91
N LYS A 34 -27.97 13.89 7.21
CA LYS A 34 -27.74 12.69 8.03
C LYS A 34 -28.43 11.45 7.45
N ASP A 35 -29.62 11.61 6.87
CA ASP A 35 -30.39 10.50 6.30
C ASP A 35 -29.74 9.98 5.01
N THR A 36 -29.22 10.89 4.17
CA THR A 36 -28.49 10.50 2.96
C THR A 36 -27.18 9.81 3.31
N LEU A 37 -26.48 10.28 4.35
CA LEU A 37 -25.28 9.61 4.85
C LEU A 37 -25.59 8.21 5.40
N ALA A 38 -26.68 8.06 6.17
CA ALA A 38 -27.13 6.76 6.67
C ALA A 38 -27.47 5.79 5.52
N LEU A 39 -28.17 6.28 4.48
CA LEU A 39 -28.48 5.49 3.29
C LEU A 39 -27.23 5.02 2.54
N VAL A 40 -26.23 5.89 2.41
CA VAL A 40 -24.94 5.54 1.77
C VAL A 40 -24.19 4.52 2.61
N LYS A 41 -24.15 4.68 3.94
CA LYS A 41 -23.54 3.70 4.85
C LYS A 41 -24.23 2.34 4.79
N ASP A 42 -25.57 2.30 4.73
CA ASP A 42 -26.30 1.06 4.52
C ASP A 42 -25.98 0.43 3.16
N GLY A 43 -25.79 1.25 2.12
CA GLY A 43 -25.36 0.79 0.80
C GLY A 43 -23.97 0.15 0.82
N ILE A 44 -23.01 0.75 1.52
CA ILE A 44 -21.68 0.18 1.75
C ILE A 44 -21.79 -1.16 2.47
N LYS A 45 -22.57 -1.22 3.56
CA LYS A 45 -22.79 -2.46 4.32
C LYS A 45 -23.45 -3.55 3.50
N LEU A 46 -24.41 -3.20 2.64
CA LEU A 46 -25.02 -4.15 1.70
C LEU A 46 -23.99 -4.75 0.75
N ILE A 47 -23.11 -3.93 0.17
CA ILE A 47 -22.06 -4.43 -0.73
C ILE A 47 -21.04 -5.26 0.04
N GLN A 48 -20.68 -4.88 1.27
CA GLN A 48 -19.73 -5.63 2.08
C GLN A 48 -20.27 -7.00 2.49
N ASN A 49 -21.57 -7.10 2.82
CA ASN A 49 -22.17 -8.36 3.27
C ASN A 49 -22.59 -9.29 2.10
N PHE A 50 -22.97 -8.72 0.95
CA PHE A 50 -23.54 -9.49 -0.16
C PHE A 50 -22.79 -9.32 -1.49
N GLY A 51 -21.71 -8.55 -1.53
CA GLY A 51 -20.99 -8.21 -2.75
C GLY A 51 -20.46 -9.43 -3.49
N SER A 52 -19.93 -10.42 -2.78
CA SER A 52 -19.42 -11.66 -3.38
C SER A 52 -20.50 -12.40 -4.17
N VAL A 53 -21.69 -12.59 -3.58
CA VAL A 53 -22.80 -13.26 -4.26
C VAL A 53 -23.40 -12.41 -5.39
N ILE A 54 -23.42 -11.08 -5.24
CA ILE A 54 -23.88 -10.15 -6.29
C ILE A 54 -22.95 -10.16 -7.50
N VAL A 55 -21.62 -10.26 -7.30
CA VAL A 55 -20.65 -10.40 -8.40
C VAL A 55 -20.86 -11.70 -9.17
N HIS A 56 -21.15 -12.80 -8.47
CA HIS A 56 -21.37 -14.09 -9.14
C HIS A 56 -22.64 -14.12 -9.99
N SER A 57 -23.72 -13.47 -9.56
CA SER A 57 -24.97 -13.44 -10.31
C SER A 57 -25.89 -12.33 -9.80
N THR A 58 -26.20 -11.36 -10.67
CA THR A 58 -27.03 -10.19 -10.38
C THR A 58 -28.36 -10.50 -9.69
N PRO A 59 -29.09 -11.60 -10.02
CA PRO A 59 -30.26 -12.05 -9.27
C PRO A 59 -30.08 -12.16 -7.74
N HIS A 60 -28.88 -12.40 -7.22
CA HIS A 60 -28.63 -12.44 -5.77
C HIS A 60 -28.87 -11.09 -5.09
N LEU A 61 -28.89 -9.98 -5.83
CA LEU A 61 -29.33 -8.68 -5.33
C LEU A 61 -30.78 -8.74 -4.80
N TYR A 62 -31.62 -9.52 -5.49
CA TYR A 62 -33.05 -9.66 -5.20
C TYR A 62 -33.38 -10.90 -4.38
N ALA A 63 -32.65 -12.01 -4.57
CA ALA A 63 -32.90 -13.26 -3.88
C ALA A 63 -32.19 -13.34 -2.51
N SER A 64 -31.06 -12.65 -2.35
CA SER A 64 -30.17 -12.82 -1.19
C SER A 64 -29.87 -11.51 -0.45
N ALA A 65 -29.62 -10.41 -1.15
CA ALA A 65 -29.28 -9.15 -0.49
C ALA A 65 -30.54 -8.46 0.06
N LEU A 66 -31.49 -8.11 -0.81
CA LEU A 66 -32.69 -7.35 -0.42
C LEU A 66 -33.55 -8.02 0.67
N PRO A 67 -33.87 -9.33 0.62
CA PRO A 67 -34.71 -9.98 1.64
C PRO A 67 -34.08 -9.97 3.04
N PHE A 68 -32.75 -9.87 3.11
CA PHE A 68 -31.97 -10.01 4.34
C PHE A 68 -31.38 -8.68 4.84
N ILE A 69 -31.76 -7.54 4.24
CA ILE A 69 -31.37 -6.23 4.78
C ILE A 69 -32.01 -6.06 6.17
N PRO A 70 -31.25 -5.60 7.17
CA PRO A 70 -31.79 -5.35 8.50
C PRO A 70 -33.02 -4.45 8.48
N SER A 71 -34.04 -4.80 9.27
CA SER A 71 -35.32 -4.06 9.26
C SER A 71 -35.22 -2.62 9.76
N ASN A 72 -34.16 -2.29 10.50
CA ASN A 72 -33.88 -0.94 11.00
C ASN A 72 -33.04 -0.09 10.02
N ALA A 73 -32.50 -0.68 8.95
CA ALA A 73 -31.71 0.05 7.98
C ALA A 73 -32.61 1.00 7.18
N LEU A 74 -32.18 2.24 6.99
CA LEU A 74 -32.92 3.24 6.21
C LEU A 74 -33.08 2.74 4.77
N LEU A 75 -32.06 2.06 4.26
CA LEU A 75 -32.08 1.40 2.95
C LEU A 75 -33.22 0.37 2.83
N SER A 76 -33.46 -0.42 3.88
CA SER A 76 -34.56 -1.41 3.93
C SER A 76 -35.92 -0.71 3.84
N MET A 77 -36.11 0.32 4.67
CA MET A 77 -37.36 1.09 4.72
C MET A 77 -37.65 1.80 3.39
N MET A 78 -36.63 2.23 2.66
CA MET A 78 -36.80 2.90 1.36
C MET A 78 -36.98 1.94 0.18
N LEU A 79 -36.33 0.77 0.21
CA LEU A 79 -36.29 -0.14 -0.94
C LEU A 79 -37.37 -1.23 -0.89
N LEU A 80 -37.59 -1.88 0.25
CA LEU A 80 -38.54 -3.00 0.34
C LEU A 80 -39.97 -2.66 -0.09
N PRO A 81 -40.54 -1.47 0.23
CA PRO A 81 -41.88 -1.11 -0.24
C PRO A 81 -42.03 -1.07 -1.77
N LYS A 82 -40.93 -0.88 -2.51
CA LYS A 82 -40.93 -0.87 -3.97
C LYS A 82 -41.01 -2.26 -4.59
N PHE A 83 -40.78 -3.32 -3.81
CA PHE A 83 -40.77 -4.71 -4.25
C PHE A 83 -41.71 -5.57 -3.40
N PRO A 84 -43.04 -5.37 -3.49
CA PRO A 84 -44.01 -6.04 -2.62
C PRO A 84 -44.09 -7.56 -2.82
N ARG A 85 -43.59 -8.09 -3.95
CA ARG A 85 -43.57 -9.52 -4.27
C ARG A 85 -42.25 -10.21 -3.94
N LEU A 86 -41.28 -9.50 -3.35
CA LEU A 86 -40.02 -10.11 -2.95
C LEU A 86 -40.22 -11.04 -1.74
N ALA A 87 -39.40 -12.09 -1.63
CA ALA A 87 -39.35 -12.88 -0.42
C ALA A 87 -39.00 -11.99 0.78
N ARG A 88 -39.64 -12.25 1.93
CA ARG A 88 -39.41 -11.51 3.18
C ARG A 88 -39.16 -12.48 4.31
N VAL A 89 -38.20 -12.13 5.17
CA VAL A 89 -37.95 -12.88 6.40
C VAL A 89 -39.09 -12.62 7.38
N ALA A 90 -39.90 -13.65 7.65
CA ALA A 90 -41.04 -13.56 8.56
C ALA A 90 -40.63 -13.62 10.04
N VAL A 91 -39.58 -14.39 10.36
CA VAL A 91 -39.08 -14.60 11.73
C VAL A 91 -37.55 -14.67 11.70
N GLY A 92 -36.86 -14.14 12.72
CA GLY A 92 -35.41 -14.29 12.90
C GLY A 92 -34.53 -13.40 12.03
N GLY A 93 -35.10 -12.39 11.35
CA GLY A 93 -34.35 -11.46 10.52
C GLY A 93 -33.36 -10.59 11.30
N LEU A 94 -32.40 -10.01 10.57
CA LEU A 94 -31.41 -9.10 11.14
C LEU A 94 -32.11 -7.84 11.70
N LYS A 95 -31.91 -7.57 12.99
CA LYS A 95 -32.41 -6.35 13.64
C LYS A 95 -31.52 -5.14 13.40
N GLY A 96 -30.29 -5.38 12.97
CA GLY A 96 -29.24 -4.41 12.64
C GLY A 96 -28.21 -5.12 11.77
N TRP A 97 -27.34 -4.35 11.10
CA TRP A 97 -26.21 -4.96 10.40
C TRP A 97 -25.37 -5.75 11.41
N PRO A 98 -24.98 -6.99 11.10
CA PRO A 98 -24.14 -7.78 11.99
C PRO A 98 -22.83 -7.02 12.28
N VAL A 99 -22.27 -7.24 13.47
CA VAL A 99 -20.99 -6.63 13.87
C VAL A 99 -19.96 -6.95 12.78
N GLU A 100 -19.38 -5.89 12.22
CA GLU A 100 -18.67 -5.85 10.93
C GLU A 100 -17.55 -6.89 10.86
N GLN A 101 -17.83 -8.08 10.32
CA GLN A 101 -16.80 -8.91 9.70
C GLN A 101 -16.61 -8.40 8.27
N GLN A 102 -15.70 -7.44 8.12
CA GLN A 102 -15.32 -6.93 6.82
C GLN A 102 -14.31 -7.89 6.19
N LEU A 103 -14.76 -8.71 5.25
CA LEU A 103 -13.89 -9.63 4.52
C LEU A 103 -13.13 -8.87 3.42
N LEU A 104 -11.80 -8.86 3.53
CA LEU A 104 -10.91 -8.24 2.54
C LEU A 104 -10.53 -9.27 1.47
N HIS A 105 -11.26 -9.26 0.35
CA HIS A 105 -10.99 -10.15 -0.78
C HIS A 105 -9.92 -9.58 -1.71
N GLY A 106 -8.90 -10.38 -2.05
CA GLY A 106 -7.99 -10.05 -3.14
C GLY A 106 -6.78 -10.96 -3.26
N HIS A 107 -6.20 -11.43 -2.15
CA HIS A 107 -5.13 -12.42 -2.21
C HIS A 107 -5.61 -13.74 -2.81
N THR A 108 -4.77 -14.37 -3.63
CA THR A 108 -5.10 -15.65 -4.31
C THR A 108 -4.52 -16.87 -3.61
N SER A 109 -3.90 -16.67 -2.46
CA SER A 109 -3.32 -17.72 -1.61
C SER A 109 -3.35 -17.29 -0.14
N GLU A 110 -2.77 -18.10 0.74
CA GLU A 110 -2.76 -17.89 2.18
C GLU A 110 -2.19 -16.51 2.55
N VAL A 111 -2.84 -15.82 3.49
CA VAL A 111 -2.35 -14.56 4.06
C VAL A 111 -1.52 -14.91 5.29
N SER A 112 -0.23 -14.63 5.23
CA SER A 112 0.76 -15.04 6.25
C SER A 112 0.93 -13.97 7.33
N SER A 113 0.71 -12.70 7.00
CA SER A 113 1.00 -11.57 7.89
C SER A 113 0.10 -10.38 7.60
N VAL A 114 -0.29 -9.65 8.64
CA VAL A 114 -1.07 -8.42 8.57
C VAL A 114 -0.58 -7.39 9.59
N ALA A 115 -0.71 -6.10 9.28
CA ALA A 115 -0.44 -5.01 10.22
C ALA A 115 -1.33 -3.79 9.95
N PHE A 116 -1.71 -3.07 11.01
CA PHE A 116 -2.35 -1.75 10.88
C PHE A 116 -1.32 -0.66 10.62
N SER A 117 -1.73 0.37 9.88
CA SER A 117 -1.01 1.64 9.85
C SER A 117 -1.09 2.34 11.21
N PRO A 118 -0.13 3.21 11.56
CA PRO A 118 -0.13 3.91 12.84
C PRO A 118 -1.38 4.78 13.08
N ASP A 119 -2.00 5.29 12.02
CA ASP A 119 -3.24 6.08 12.08
C ASP A 119 -4.52 5.21 12.12
N GLY A 120 -4.38 3.88 12.02
CA GLY A 120 -5.48 2.91 12.04
C GLY A 120 -6.37 2.92 10.79
N LYS A 121 -6.03 3.71 9.76
CA LYS A 121 -6.88 3.86 8.56
C LYS A 121 -6.60 2.83 7.48
N ARG A 122 -5.43 2.18 7.53
CA ARG A 122 -5.01 1.20 6.53
C ARG A 122 -4.57 -0.09 7.19
N ILE A 123 -4.72 -1.18 6.45
CA ILE A 123 -4.12 -2.48 6.76
C ILE A 123 -3.12 -2.80 5.65
N VAL A 124 -2.01 -3.45 5.99
CA VAL A 124 -1.12 -4.11 5.04
C VAL A 124 -1.18 -5.61 5.26
N SER A 125 -1.13 -6.40 4.20
CA SER A 125 -1.06 -7.85 4.25
C SER A 125 0.02 -8.40 3.32
N GLY A 126 0.67 -9.49 3.74
CA GLY A 126 1.57 -10.31 2.92
C GLY A 126 0.99 -11.71 2.71
N SER A 127 1.28 -12.33 1.55
CA SER A 127 0.69 -13.62 1.18
C SER A 127 1.66 -14.54 0.43
N SER A 128 1.31 -15.83 0.42
CA SER A 128 1.86 -16.88 -0.43
C SER A 128 1.61 -16.65 -1.93
N ASP A 129 0.74 -15.70 -2.30
CA ASP A 129 0.63 -15.21 -3.68
C ASP A 129 1.77 -14.29 -4.11
N LYS A 130 2.78 -14.09 -3.25
CA LYS A 130 4.02 -13.32 -3.47
C LYS A 130 3.79 -11.81 -3.50
N THR A 131 2.58 -11.33 -3.16
CA THR A 131 2.24 -9.91 -3.15
C THR A 131 2.12 -9.35 -1.75
N VAL A 132 2.34 -8.03 -1.64
CA VAL A 132 1.90 -7.22 -0.50
C VAL A 132 0.71 -6.38 -0.94
N ARG A 133 -0.33 -6.30 -0.13
CA ARG A 133 -1.53 -5.50 -0.42
C ARG A 133 -1.81 -4.52 0.69
N VAL A 134 -2.35 -3.36 0.32
CA VAL A 134 -2.78 -2.31 1.24
C VAL A 134 -4.29 -2.18 1.14
N TRP A 135 -4.96 -2.02 2.27
CA TRP A 135 -6.42 -1.98 2.36
C TRP A 135 -6.86 -0.74 3.09
N ASP A 136 -7.99 -0.17 2.68
CA ASP A 136 -8.69 0.86 3.42
C ASP A 136 -9.59 0.20 4.47
N VAL A 137 -9.48 0.64 5.72
CA VAL A 137 -10.23 0.05 6.85
C VAL A 137 -11.71 0.42 6.79
N GLU A 138 -12.06 1.64 6.38
CA GLU A 138 -13.49 2.04 6.34
C GLU A 138 -14.20 1.41 5.14
N GLY A 139 -13.57 1.41 3.97
CA GLY A 139 -14.09 0.87 2.73
C GLY A 139 -14.02 -0.66 2.69
N GLY A 140 -12.97 -1.28 3.23
CA GLY A 140 -12.77 -2.73 3.12
C GLY A 140 -12.36 -3.15 1.71
N VAL A 141 -11.62 -2.26 1.06
CA VAL A 141 -11.21 -2.34 -0.34
C VAL A 141 -9.71 -2.19 -0.44
N GLN A 142 -9.13 -2.78 -1.47
CA GLN A 142 -7.70 -2.64 -1.72
C GLN A 142 -7.37 -1.23 -2.23
N ILE A 143 -6.37 -0.60 -1.62
CA ILE A 143 -5.77 0.65 -2.08
C ILE A 143 -4.70 0.32 -3.12
N GLY A 144 -4.90 0.81 -4.35
CA GLY A 144 -3.94 0.65 -5.44
C GLY A 144 -3.83 -0.79 -5.95
N ARG A 145 -2.75 -1.08 -6.68
CA ARG A 145 -2.43 -2.43 -7.16
C ARG A 145 -1.65 -3.22 -6.11
N PRO A 146 -1.62 -4.56 -6.19
CA PRO A 146 -0.72 -5.35 -5.37
C PRO A 146 0.73 -4.90 -5.60
N LEU A 147 1.49 -4.84 -4.52
CA LEU A 147 2.90 -4.52 -4.55
C LEU A 147 3.65 -5.79 -4.94
N GLU A 148 4.09 -5.82 -6.20
CA GLU A 148 4.77 -6.95 -6.82
C GLU A 148 6.28 -6.74 -6.81
N GLY A 149 7.02 -7.83 -6.62
CA GLY A 149 8.47 -7.82 -6.70
C GLY A 149 9.10 -9.02 -6.02
N HIS A 150 8.51 -9.52 -4.94
CA HIS A 150 8.93 -10.76 -4.31
C HIS A 150 8.72 -11.95 -5.26
N THR A 151 9.69 -12.87 -5.29
CA THR A 151 9.61 -14.04 -6.18
C THR A 151 9.09 -15.29 -5.48
N GLU A 152 8.90 -15.22 -4.16
CA GLU A 152 8.34 -16.27 -3.30
C GLU A 152 7.41 -15.63 -2.26
N GLU A 153 6.75 -16.47 -1.46
CA GLU A 153 5.83 -16.07 -0.40
C GLU A 153 6.37 -14.92 0.46
N VAL A 154 5.54 -13.93 0.71
CA VAL A 154 5.79 -12.89 1.70
C VAL A 154 5.42 -13.46 3.05
N SER A 155 6.34 -13.46 4.02
CA SER A 155 6.13 -14.08 5.34
C SER A 155 5.84 -13.06 6.43
N SER A 156 6.26 -11.80 6.24
CA SER A 156 6.07 -10.75 7.24
C SER A 156 5.94 -9.37 6.61
N VAL A 157 5.05 -8.54 7.14
CA VAL A 157 4.87 -7.13 6.74
C VAL A 157 4.76 -6.22 7.96
N ALA A 158 5.22 -4.97 7.83
CA ALA A 158 5.03 -3.95 8.86
C ALA A 158 4.97 -2.53 8.25
N PHE A 159 4.20 -1.64 8.89
CA PHE A 159 4.23 -0.21 8.58
C PHE A 159 5.37 0.49 9.31
N SER A 160 5.91 1.54 8.69
CA SER A 160 6.77 2.50 9.36
C SER A 160 5.97 3.33 10.38
N PRO A 161 6.60 3.86 11.43
CA PRO A 161 5.92 4.68 12.44
C PRO A 161 5.27 5.96 11.89
N ASP A 162 5.75 6.48 10.76
CA ASP A 162 5.16 7.61 10.05
C ASP A 162 4.03 7.22 9.09
N GLY A 163 3.75 5.92 8.93
CA GLY A 163 2.73 5.38 8.05
C GLY A 163 3.01 5.49 6.55
N LYS A 164 4.16 6.05 6.14
CA LYS A 164 4.48 6.34 4.73
C LYS A 164 5.14 5.19 3.99
N ARG A 165 5.69 4.23 4.73
CA ARG A 165 6.43 3.10 4.17
C ARG A 165 5.93 1.78 4.73
N ILE A 166 6.11 0.75 3.94
CA ILE A 166 5.91 -0.65 4.34
C ILE A 166 7.25 -1.36 4.20
N VAL A 167 7.53 -2.29 5.10
CA VAL A 167 8.61 -3.27 4.94
C VAL A 167 8.00 -4.66 4.81
N SER A 168 8.58 -5.50 3.96
CA SER A 168 8.20 -6.91 3.81
C SER A 168 9.42 -7.82 3.83
N GLY A 169 9.28 -9.00 4.43
CA GLY A 169 10.24 -10.11 4.38
C GLY A 169 9.62 -11.32 3.68
N SER A 170 10.43 -12.07 2.92
CA SER A 170 9.95 -13.17 2.08
C SER A 170 10.86 -14.40 2.13
N LYS A 171 10.28 -15.54 1.74
CA LYS A 171 11.00 -16.78 1.42
C LYS A 171 11.99 -16.63 0.25
N ASP A 172 11.92 -15.55 -0.52
CA ASP A 172 12.91 -15.19 -1.54
C ASP A 172 14.24 -14.66 -0.95
N LYS A 173 14.35 -14.66 0.39
CA LYS A 173 15.53 -14.26 1.16
C LYS A 173 15.80 -12.74 1.15
N THR A 174 14.87 -11.95 0.62
CA THR A 174 15.00 -10.50 0.55
C THR A 174 14.08 -9.80 1.55
N VAL A 175 14.50 -8.60 1.95
CA VAL A 175 13.63 -7.61 2.59
C VAL A 175 13.39 -6.48 1.59
N ARG A 176 12.15 -6.03 1.44
CA ARG A 176 11.79 -4.94 0.54
C ARG A 176 11.10 -3.81 1.29
N VAL A 177 11.32 -2.59 0.83
CA VAL A 177 10.69 -1.37 1.36
C VAL A 177 9.82 -0.78 0.26
N TRP A 178 8.61 -0.36 0.62
CA TRP A 178 7.61 0.13 -0.31
C TRP A 178 7.13 1.51 0.09
N ASP A 179 6.87 2.34 -0.90
CA ASP A 179 6.22 3.63 -0.75
C ASP A 179 4.70 3.43 -0.77
N VAL A 180 4.03 3.87 0.30
CA VAL A 180 2.58 3.66 0.48
C VAL A 180 1.75 4.54 -0.46
N GLU A 181 2.23 5.74 -0.80
CA GLU A 181 1.49 6.68 -1.66
C GLU A 181 1.71 6.38 -3.14
N GLY A 182 2.96 6.09 -3.52
CA GLY A 182 3.36 5.76 -4.88
C GLY A 182 3.06 4.32 -5.28
N GLY A 183 2.90 3.41 -4.31
CA GLY A 183 2.65 1.99 -4.59
C GLY A 183 3.81 1.32 -5.31
N VAL A 184 5.05 1.76 -5.04
CA VAL A 184 6.27 1.28 -5.69
C VAL A 184 7.33 0.90 -4.67
N GLN A 185 8.23 0.00 -5.06
CA GLN A 185 9.38 -0.32 -4.22
C GLN A 185 10.34 0.86 -4.11
N ILE A 186 10.83 1.12 -2.91
CA ILE A 186 11.89 2.08 -2.63
C ILE A 186 13.24 1.36 -2.71
N GLY A 187 14.08 1.79 -3.65
CA GLY A 187 15.43 1.24 -3.84
C GLY A 187 15.46 -0.22 -4.28
N SER A 188 16.64 -0.83 -4.20
CA SER A 188 16.83 -2.26 -4.46
C SER A 188 16.42 -3.11 -3.25
N PRO A 189 16.06 -4.39 -3.44
CA PRO A 189 15.84 -5.30 -2.32
C PRO A 189 17.07 -5.35 -1.41
N LEU A 190 16.84 -5.45 -0.11
CA LEU A 190 17.89 -5.64 0.88
C LEU A 190 18.28 -7.12 0.88
N VAL A 191 19.47 -7.40 0.36
CA VAL A 191 20.02 -8.75 0.19
C VAL A 191 21.10 -9.00 1.24
N GLY A 192 21.12 -10.22 1.77
CA GLY A 192 22.16 -10.66 2.71
C GLY A 192 21.79 -11.92 3.47
N HIS A 193 20.49 -12.16 3.69
CA HIS A 193 20.03 -13.43 4.25
C HIS A 193 20.26 -14.59 3.28
N THR A 194 20.65 -15.74 3.81
CA THR A 194 20.92 -16.95 3.00
C THR A 194 19.74 -17.93 2.98
N ASP A 195 18.71 -17.66 3.77
CA ASP A 195 17.48 -18.45 3.88
C ASP A 195 16.26 -17.51 4.12
N ALA A 196 15.05 -18.06 4.16
CA ALA A 196 13.78 -17.34 4.26
C ALA A 196 13.77 -16.29 5.38
N VAL A 197 13.27 -15.10 5.06
CA VAL A 197 13.05 -14.02 6.04
C VAL A 197 11.66 -14.18 6.64
N GLU A 198 11.59 -14.44 7.95
CA GLU A 198 10.35 -14.80 8.66
C GLU A 198 9.75 -13.62 9.43
N SER A 199 10.55 -12.60 9.75
CA SER A 199 10.07 -11.43 10.48
C SER A 199 10.77 -10.16 10.04
N VAL A 200 10.01 -9.06 9.99
CA VAL A 200 10.52 -7.70 9.77
C VAL A 200 9.86 -6.71 10.72
N ALA A 201 10.59 -5.67 11.10
CA ALA A 201 10.04 -4.55 11.86
C ALA A 201 10.80 -3.26 11.59
N PHE A 202 10.10 -2.13 11.74
CA PHE A 202 10.75 -0.82 11.82
C PHE A 202 11.16 -0.50 13.26
N SER A 203 12.28 0.19 13.42
CA SER A 203 12.59 0.90 14.66
C SER A 203 11.53 1.97 14.97
N PRO A 204 11.32 2.34 16.25
CA PRO A 204 10.34 3.36 16.64
C PRO A 204 10.53 4.73 15.97
N GLY A 205 11.77 5.08 15.59
CA GLY A 205 12.08 6.30 14.84
C GLY A 205 12.05 6.15 13.32
N GLY A 206 11.73 4.98 12.78
CA GLY A 206 11.67 4.69 11.34
C GLY A 206 13.02 4.69 10.60
N LYS A 207 14.14 4.93 11.29
CA LYS A 207 15.49 5.04 10.69
C LYS A 207 16.16 3.70 10.42
N ARG A 208 15.72 2.63 11.08
CA ARG A 208 16.26 1.28 10.90
C ARG A 208 15.14 0.29 10.65
N ILE A 209 15.50 -0.75 9.92
CA ILE A 209 14.70 -1.97 9.74
C ILE A 209 15.48 -3.11 10.39
N VAL A 210 14.75 -4.05 11.01
CA VAL A 210 15.33 -5.31 11.48
C VAL A 210 14.65 -6.48 10.77
N SER A 211 15.40 -7.55 10.51
CA SER A 211 14.88 -8.78 9.94
C SER A 211 15.45 -10.03 10.61
N GLY A 212 14.61 -11.03 10.82
CA GLY A 212 14.99 -12.37 11.30
C GLY A 212 14.78 -13.43 10.22
N SER A 213 15.72 -14.37 10.10
CA SER A 213 15.71 -15.39 9.05
C SER A 213 15.99 -16.80 9.58
N ARG A 214 15.55 -17.81 8.81
CA ARG A 214 15.91 -19.23 9.00
C ARG A 214 17.40 -19.50 8.88
N ASP A 215 18.18 -18.56 8.35
CA ASP A 215 19.65 -18.63 8.33
C ASP A 215 20.29 -18.44 9.70
N LYS A 216 19.48 -18.33 10.76
CA LYS A 216 19.88 -18.16 12.16
C LYS A 216 20.51 -16.80 12.45
N THR A 217 20.27 -15.80 11.60
CA THR A 217 20.76 -14.43 11.78
C THR A 217 19.62 -13.42 11.95
N VAL A 218 19.93 -12.36 12.70
CA VAL A 218 19.16 -11.11 12.71
C VAL A 218 20.01 -10.04 12.03
N ARG A 219 19.42 -9.29 11.11
CA ARG A 219 20.08 -8.19 10.41
C ARG A 219 19.42 -6.87 10.74
N VAL A 220 20.25 -5.85 10.90
CA VAL A 220 19.81 -4.45 11.05
C VAL A 220 20.21 -3.71 9.78
N TRP A 221 19.26 -3.01 9.18
CA TRP A 221 19.43 -2.26 7.95
C TRP A 221 19.23 -0.78 8.24
N GLU A 222 20.15 0.06 7.78
CA GLU A 222 19.96 1.51 7.80
C GLU A 222 18.94 1.88 6.73
N ASN A 223 17.87 2.57 7.14
CA ASN A 223 16.81 3.05 6.27
C ASN A 223 17.12 4.49 5.82
N GLU A 224 18.34 4.71 5.31
CA GLU A 224 18.82 6.00 4.82
C GLU A 224 18.31 6.26 3.40
N HIS A 225 17.03 6.59 3.29
CA HIS A 225 16.47 7.18 2.07
C HIS A 225 16.43 8.69 2.17
N GLN A 226 17.60 9.28 2.40
CA GLN A 226 17.92 10.67 2.03
C GLN A 226 19.45 10.90 2.11
N ALA A 227 20.24 10.07 1.43
CA ALA A 227 21.63 10.43 1.16
C ALA A 227 22.01 9.95 -0.24
N VAL A 228 22.21 10.93 -1.10
CA VAL A 228 22.92 10.85 -2.36
C VAL A 228 24.27 10.16 -2.09
N LYS A 229 24.40 8.87 -2.43
CA LYS A 229 25.56 8.04 -2.05
C LYS A 229 26.61 8.01 -3.15
N LEU A 230 27.87 8.27 -2.78
CA LEU A 230 29.03 8.03 -3.64
C LEU A 230 29.32 6.53 -3.68
N HIS A 231 29.20 5.93 -4.86
CA HIS A 231 29.54 4.53 -5.10
C HIS A 231 31.05 4.38 -5.38
N ASP A 232 31.59 3.16 -5.21
CA ASP A 232 33.02 2.88 -5.35
C ASP A 232 33.56 3.17 -6.78
N ASP A 233 32.68 3.15 -7.78
CA ASP A 233 32.95 3.55 -9.16
C ASP A 233 33.09 5.08 -9.35
N GLY A 234 32.84 5.85 -8.28
CA GLY A 234 32.89 7.30 -8.26
C GLY A 234 31.57 7.99 -8.58
N TRP A 235 30.51 7.26 -8.90
CA TRP A 235 29.23 7.87 -9.23
C TRP A 235 28.40 8.12 -7.98
N ILE A 236 27.89 9.33 -7.93
CA ILE A 236 26.79 9.71 -7.08
C ILE A 236 25.50 9.43 -7.84
N ARG A 237 24.63 8.59 -7.25
CA ARG A 237 23.35 8.20 -7.87
C ARG A 237 22.15 8.78 -7.14
N GLY A 238 21.11 9.11 -7.91
CA GLY A 238 19.85 9.62 -7.42
C GLY A 238 18.91 8.50 -6.93
N PRO A 239 17.76 8.87 -6.33
CA PRO A 239 16.82 7.91 -5.74
C PRO A 239 16.22 6.90 -6.72
N LYS A 240 16.28 7.16 -8.03
CA LYS A 240 15.80 6.27 -9.10
C LYS A 240 16.95 5.59 -9.86
N GLY A 241 18.17 5.58 -9.29
CA GLY A 241 19.36 4.96 -9.88
C GLY A 241 20.04 5.77 -10.99
N GLN A 242 19.53 6.97 -11.31
CA GLN A 242 20.14 7.84 -12.31
C GLN A 242 21.51 8.38 -11.85
N LEU A 243 22.46 8.46 -12.78
CA LEU A 243 23.77 9.05 -12.52
C LEU A 243 23.61 10.58 -12.35
N LEU A 244 24.00 11.11 -11.19
CA LEU A 244 23.89 12.54 -10.90
C LEU A 244 25.24 13.26 -11.08
N LEU A 245 26.32 12.71 -10.52
CA LEU A 245 27.64 13.34 -10.53
C LEU A 245 28.73 12.29 -10.41
N TRP A 246 29.82 12.41 -11.17
CA TRP A 246 31.00 11.56 -11.01
C TRP A 246 32.11 12.30 -10.27
N ILE A 247 32.68 11.67 -9.25
CA ILE A 247 33.76 12.21 -8.43
C ILE A 247 35.09 11.49 -8.78
N PRO A 248 36.12 12.22 -9.25
CA PRO A 248 37.43 11.67 -9.53
C PRO A 248 38.06 11.00 -8.30
N PRO A 249 38.81 9.89 -8.45
CA PRO A 249 39.43 9.14 -7.33
C PRO A 249 40.19 10.01 -6.32
N LYS A 250 40.92 11.03 -6.80
CA LYS A 250 41.72 11.95 -5.98
C LYS A 250 40.89 12.82 -5.03
N LEU A 251 39.60 13.00 -5.35
CA LEU A 251 38.65 13.80 -4.57
C LEU A 251 37.74 12.93 -3.71
N ARG A 252 37.91 11.60 -3.65
CA ARG A 252 37.03 10.71 -2.89
C ARG A 252 37.39 10.64 -1.40
N SER A 253 38.66 10.78 -1.04
CA SER A 253 39.12 10.67 0.36
C SER A 253 38.50 11.68 1.34
N PRO A 254 38.16 12.93 0.98
CA PRO A 254 37.46 13.86 1.88
C PRO A 254 35.97 13.52 2.09
N PHE A 255 35.37 12.72 1.20
CA PHE A 255 33.93 12.38 1.26
C PHE A 255 33.62 11.14 2.12
N TYR A 256 34.64 10.36 2.53
CA TYR A 256 34.43 9.12 3.30
C TYR A 256 34.18 9.31 4.81
N SER A 257 34.21 10.54 5.35
CA SER A 257 33.87 10.75 6.75
C SER A 257 32.37 11.03 6.95
N MET A 258 31.66 10.12 7.62
CA MET A 258 30.22 10.18 7.97
C MET A 258 29.81 11.34 8.92
N TRP A 259 30.60 12.41 9.07
CA TRP A 259 30.32 13.51 10.00
C TRP A 259 30.60 14.91 9.45
N THR A 260 30.53 15.13 8.14
CA THR A 260 30.80 16.47 7.59
C THR A 260 29.52 17.31 7.48
N ILE A 261 29.27 18.18 8.48
CA ILE A 261 28.25 19.24 8.44
C ILE A 261 28.85 20.57 7.92
N GLN A 262 30.07 20.57 7.38
CA GLN A 262 30.75 21.79 6.93
C GLN A 262 31.31 21.66 5.51
N VAL A 263 30.70 22.39 4.56
CA VAL A 263 31.02 22.40 3.11
C VAL A 263 32.04 23.48 2.74
N ILE A 264 32.77 24.05 3.71
CA ILE A 264 33.81 25.05 3.44
C ILE A 264 35.18 24.50 3.85
N PRO A 265 36.07 24.19 2.90
CA PRO A 265 37.39 23.64 3.22
C PRO A 265 38.25 24.70 3.91
N ARG A 266 38.68 24.42 5.15
CA ARG A 266 39.76 25.18 5.80
C ARG A 266 41.09 24.57 5.39
N GLY A 267 41.75 25.11 4.37
CA GLY A 267 43.18 24.83 4.17
C GLY A 267 43.75 24.97 2.77
N CYS A 268 42.97 24.84 1.69
CA CYS A 268 43.41 25.11 0.33
C CYS A 268 42.18 25.45 -0.53
N CYS A 269 42.23 26.56 -1.27
CA CYS A 269 41.23 26.87 -2.28
C CYS A 269 41.36 25.82 -3.38
N THR A 270 40.30 25.05 -3.66
CA THR A 270 40.29 24.15 -4.81
C THR A 270 39.84 24.97 -6.01
N GLU A 271 40.78 25.31 -6.87
CA GLU A 271 40.47 25.93 -8.17
C GLU A 271 40.09 24.83 -9.16
N LEU A 272 38.86 24.92 -9.67
CA LEU A 272 38.35 24.05 -10.72
C LEU A 272 38.49 24.79 -12.06
N ASP A 273 39.35 24.29 -12.94
CA ASP A 273 39.38 24.71 -14.34
C ASP A 273 38.21 24.07 -15.07
N LEU A 274 37.20 24.88 -15.36
CA LEU A 274 35.96 24.47 -16.04
C LEU A 274 36.00 24.75 -17.55
N SER A 275 37.16 25.10 -18.11
CA SER A 275 37.29 25.42 -19.54
C SER A 275 36.87 24.29 -20.48
N GLN A 276 36.87 23.05 -20.00
CA GLN A 276 36.44 21.84 -20.71
C GLN A 276 35.20 21.18 -20.08
N MET A 277 34.45 21.90 -19.24
CA MET A 277 33.26 21.36 -18.60
C MET A 277 32.17 21.12 -19.63
N VAL A 278 31.73 19.87 -19.76
CA VAL A 278 30.61 19.48 -20.62
C VAL A 278 29.38 19.15 -19.77
N HIS A 279 28.23 19.71 -20.12
CA HIS A 279 26.98 19.51 -19.37
C HIS A 279 25.78 19.21 -20.28
N GLY A 280 24.74 18.59 -19.72
CA GLY A 280 23.54 18.22 -20.45
C GLY A 280 23.75 17.01 -21.37
N LYS A 281 23.18 17.03 -22.57
CA LYS A 281 23.23 15.88 -23.51
C LYS A 281 24.62 15.63 -24.10
N GLU A 282 25.53 16.59 -23.96
CA GLU A 282 26.88 16.55 -24.52
C GLU A 282 27.88 15.76 -23.65
N TRP A 283 27.47 15.31 -22.46
CA TRP A 283 28.36 14.64 -21.47
C TRP A 283 29.12 13.41 -22.01
N CYS A 284 28.58 12.73 -23.02
CA CYS A 284 29.22 11.60 -23.68
C CYS A 284 30.53 11.96 -24.41
N LYS A 285 30.75 13.25 -24.70
CA LYS A 285 31.99 13.74 -25.33
C LYS A 285 33.20 13.71 -24.40
N CYS A 286 33.01 13.66 -23.08
CA CYS A 286 34.11 13.56 -22.11
C CYS A 286 34.90 12.25 -22.19
N PHE A 287 34.41 11.22 -22.89
CA PHE A 287 35.07 9.92 -23.02
C PHE A 287 35.88 9.75 -24.33
N GLN A 288 35.90 10.76 -25.20
CA GLN A 288 36.56 10.70 -26.50
C GLN A 288 37.83 11.57 -26.62
N SER A 289 38.26 12.22 -25.53
CA SER A 289 39.48 13.03 -25.43
C SER A 289 40.55 12.35 -24.60
#